data_AF-A0A7J3TK31-F1
#
_entry.id   AF-A0A7J3TK31-F1
#
_cell.length_a   1.000
_cell.length_b   1.000
_cell.length_c   1.000
_cell.angle_alpha   90.00
_cell.angle_beta   90.00
_cell.angle_gamma   90.00
#
_symmetry.space_group_name_H-M   'P 1'
#
loop_
_entity.id
_entity.type
_entity.pdbx_description
1 polymer ?
#
loop_
_entity_poly.entity_id
_entity_poly.type
_entity_poly.pdbx_seq_one_letter_code
_entity_poly.pdbx_strand_id
1 'polypeptide(L)'
;MPHQCLKCGEIYKDSRYVIEGCPKCGGKSFYYTKKPLDEEKRKKILKEIEEGTIKGERIDEIREEIKRKKEEAIKEAEKLKEKVESISVKEVGEYEINIKRLAEEGTIIVYKDGTYYIYLPSLFRGKR
;
A
#
# COMPACT_ATOMS: atom_id res chain seq x y z
N MET A 1 -27.48 11.58 -13.44
CA MET A 1 -28.06 11.41 -12.08
C MET A 1 -27.69 12.66 -11.29
N PRO A 2 -28.63 13.43 -10.76
CA PRO A 2 -28.29 14.69 -10.10
C PRO A 2 -27.54 14.46 -8.78
N HIS A 3 -26.37 15.10 -8.66
CA HIS A 3 -25.51 15.09 -7.50
C HIS A 3 -25.37 16.52 -6.97
N GLN A 4 -25.62 16.70 -5.68
CA GLN A 4 -25.52 18.00 -5.02
C GLN A 4 -24.21 18.09 -4.23
N CYS A 5 -23.43 19.15 -4.44
CA CYS A 5 -22.22 19.39 -3.67
C CYS A 5 -22.57 19.74 -2.22
N LEU A 6 -22.02 19.00 -1.24
CA LEU A 6 -22.30 19.24 0.18
C LEU A 6 -21.64 20.53 0.70
N LYS A 7 -20.60 21.03 0.04
CA LYS A 7 -19.89 22.25 0.43
C LYS A 7 -20.61 23.52 -0.01
N CYS A 8 -20.99 23.63 -1.29
CA CYS A 8 -21.60 24.84 -1.86
C CYS A 8 -23.07 24.71 -2.30
N GLY A 9 -23.65 23.50 -2.27
CA GLY A 9 -25.06 23.27 -2.60
C GLY A 9 -25.39 23.14 -4.08
N GLU A 10 -24.43 23.34 -4.97
CA GLU A 10 -24.62 23.29 -6.43
C GLU A 10 -25.00 21.88 -6.91
N ILE A 11 -25.91 21.78 -7.90
CA ILE A 11 -26.43 20.50 -8.40
C ILE A 11 -25.90 20.24 -9.80
N TYR A 12 -25.23 19.11 -9.97
CA TYR A 12 -24.71 18.65 -11.25
C TYR A 12 -25.46 17.42 -11.73
N LYS A 13 -25.87 17.41 -13.01
CA LYS A 13 -26.55 16.24 -13.62
C LYS A 13 -25.59 15.13 -14.03
N ASP A 14 -24.33 15.49 -14.25
CA ASP A 14 -23.23 14.62 -14.67
C ASP A 14 -22.43 14.13 -13.44
N SER A 15 -22.02 12.87 -13.47
CA SER A 15 -21.25 12.22 -12.41
C SER A 15 -19.74 12.49 -12.49
N ARG A 16 -19.24 13.05 -13.60
CA ARG A 16 -17.80 13.37 -13.76
C ARG A 16 -17.26 14.27 -12.64
N TYR A 17 -18.06 15.24 -12.21
CA TYR A 17 -17.70 16.17 -11.14
C TYR A 17 -17.52 15.52 -9.77
N VAL A 18 -18.02 14.29 -9.56
CA VAL A 18 -17.76 13.53 -8.32
C VAL A 18 -16.30 13.08 -8.26
N ILE A 19 -15.70 12.79 -9.41
CA ILE A 19 -14.32 12.31 -9.53
C ILE A 19 -13.36 13.51 -9.59
N GLU A 20 -13.68 14.49 -10.42
CA GLU A 20 -12.84 15.69 -10.65
C GLU A 20 -12.96 16.72 -9.52
N GLY A 21 -14.10 16.73 -8.82
CA GLY A 21 -14.44 17.70 -7.79
C GLY A 21 -15.37 18.82 -8.29
N CYS A 22 -15.98 19.54 -7.34
CA CYS A 22 -16.91 20.61 -7.67
C CYS A 22 -16.18 21.82 -8.28
N PRO A 23 -16.51 22.25 -9.52
CA PRO A 23 -15.82 23.36 -10.20
C PRO A 23 -15.99 24.71 -9.50
N LYS A 24 -17.01 24.88 -8.65
CA LYS A 24 -17.29 26.14 -7.93
C LYS A 24 -16.48 26.31 -6.64
N CYS A 25 -16.23 25.23 -5.91
CA CYS A 25 -15.67 25.30 -4.56
C CYS A 25 -14.57 24.27 -4.26
N GLY A 26 -14.19 23.45 -5.24
CA GLY A 26 -13.19 22.39 -5.13
C GLY A 26 -13.57 21.23 -4.19
N GLY A 27 -14.82 21.16 -3.73
CA GLY A 27 -15.28 20.14 -2.79
C GLY A 27 -15.42 18.77 -3.47
N LYS A 28 -15.02 17.69 -2.78
CA LYS A 28 -15.15 16.30 -3.25
C LYS A 28 -16.34 15.54 -2.63
N SER A 29 -17.07 16.18 -1.72
CA SER A 29 -18.22 15.59 -1.04
C SER A 29 -19.51 15.92 -1.79
N PHE A 30 -20.19 14.89 -2.31
CA PHE A 30 -21.44 15.01 -3.06
C PHE A 30 -22.51 14.11 -2.47
N TYR A 31 -23.76 14.57 -2.50
CA TYR A 31 -24.94 13.82 -2.10
C TYR A 31 -25.81 13.52 -3.31
N TYR A 32 -26.15 12.26 -3.51
CA TYR A 32 -27.08 11.85 -4.56
C TYR A 32 -28.51 12.14 -4.13
N THR A 33 -29.23 12.99 -4.87
CA THR A 33 -30.62 13.29 -4.55
C THR A 33 -31.46 13.65 -5.76
N LYS A 34 -32.71 13.17 -5.78
CA LYS A 34 -33.72 13.58 -6.77
C LYS A 34 -34.29 14.98 -6.50
N LYS A 35 -34.23 15.44 -5.23
CA LYS A 35 -34.69 16.76 -4.78
C LYS A 35 -33.57 17.45 -3.99
N PRO A 36 -33.27 18.73 -4.22
CA PRO A 36 -32.21 19.42 -3.48
C PRO A 36 -32.41 19.29 -1.97
N LEU A 37 -31.34 18.97 -1.27
CA LEU A 37 -31.29 19.03 0.19
C LEU A 37 -31.36 20.48 0.64
N ASP A 38 -32.05 20.66 1.77
CA ASP A 38 -32.06 21.91 2.52
C ASP A 38 -30.67 22.24 3.09
N GLU A 39 -30.39 23.52 3.34
CA GLU A 39 -29.11 24.02 3.83
C GLU A 39 -28.74 23.39 5.18
N GLU A 40 -29.72 23.24 6.07
CA GLU A 40 -29.51 22.62 7.40
C GLU A 40 -29.11 21.15 7.28
N LYS A 41 -29.82 20.39 6.43
CA LYS A 41 -29.54 18.97 6.19
C LYS A 41 -28.17 18.80 5.52
N ARG A 42 -27.82 19.68 4.58
CA ARG A 42 -26.52 19.69 3.90
C ARG A 42 -25.39 19.91 4.88
N LYS A 43 -25.52 20.92 5.75
CA LYS A 43 -24.51 21.23 6.78
C LYS A 43 -24.39 20.11 7.82
N LYS A 44 -25.48 19.45 8.18
CA LYS A 44 -25.46 18.30 9.09
C LYS A 44 -24.67 17.13 8.50
N ILE A 45 -24.96 16.75 7.25
CA ILE A 45 -24.24 15.67 6.56
C ILE A 45 -22.76 16.04 6.36
N LEU A 46 -22.47 17.30 6.02
CA LEU A 46 -21.09 17.76 5.87
C LEU A 46 -20.32 17.66 7.20
N LYS A 47 -20.93 18.06 8.32
CA LYS A 47 -20.36 17.90 9.66
C LYS A 47 -20.15 16.43 10.00
N GLU A 48 -21.11 15.54 9.73
CA GLU A 48 -20.93 14.10 9.99
C GLU A 48 -19.75 13.48 9.21
N ILE A 49 -19.49 13.97 7.99
CA ILE A 49 -18.34 13.57 7.16
C ILE A 49 -17.02 14.17 7.68
N GLU A 50 -17.02 15.46 8.05
CA GLU A 50 -15.85 16.19 8.55
C GLU A 50 -15.46 15.78 9.98
N GLU A 51 -16.44 15.52 10.84
CA GLU A 51 -16.28 14.93 12.18
C GLU A 51 -15.88 13.45 12.11
N GLY A 52 -15.72 12.90 10.90
CA GLY A 52 -14.98 11.67 10.69
C GLY A 52 -15.55 10.49 11.46
N THR A 53 -16.88 10.37 11.57
CA THR A 53 -17.48 9.16 12.15
C THR A 53 -17.52 8.02 11.12
N ILE A 54 -16.39 7.76 10.44
CA ILE A 54 -15.97 6.38 10.22
C ILE A 54 -15.37 5.99 11.57
N LYS A 55 -16.19 5.43 12.48
CA LYS A 55 -15.80 5.05 13.84
C LYS A 55 -14.32 4.62 13.90
N GLY A 56 -13.53 5.42 14.62
CA GLY A 56 -12.07 5.37 14.71
C GLY A 56 -11.50 4.10 15.32
N GLU A 57 -12.30 3.10 15.69
CA GLU A 57 -11.78 1.79 16.10
C GLU A 57 -11.07 1.09 14.94
N ARG A 58 -11.66 1.11 13.74
CA ARG A 58 -11.13 0.31 12.61
C ARG A 58 -9.87 0.89 11.95
N ILE A 59 -9.73 2.22 11.87
CA ILE A 59 -8.63 2.85 11.14
C ILE A 59 -7.34 2.83 11.97
N ASP A 60 -7.43 3.10 13.27
CA ASP A 60 -6.26 3.08 14.15
C ASP A 60 -5.77 1.64 14.37
N GLU A 61 -6.68 0.66 14.49
CA GLU A 61 -6.33 -0.77 14.47
C GLU A 61 -5.63 -1.19 13.18
N ILE A 62 -6.15 -0.78 12.00
CA ILE A 62 -5.50 -1.08 10.71
C ILE A 62 -4.11 -0.44 10.63
N ARG A 63 -3.94 0.79 11.14
CA ARG A 63 -2.63 1.46 11.16
C ARG A 63 -1.63 0.74 12.04
N GLU A 64 -2.03 0.34 13.24
CA GLU A 64 -1.18 -0.44 14.14
C GLU A 64 -0.84 -1.82 13.55
N GLU A 65 -1.79 -2.47 12.87
CA GLU A 65 -1.52 -3.74 12.18
C GLU A 65 -0.53 -3.56 11.01
N ILE A 66 -0.67 -2.51 10.19
CA ILE A 66 0.28 -2.17 9.13
C ILE A 66 1.67 -1.90 9.72
N LYS A 67 1.74 -1.16 10.84
CA LYS A 67 3.01 -0.86 11.52
C LYS A 67 3.68 -2.12 12.04
N ARG A 68 2.93 -3.01 12.70
CA ARG A 68 3.44 -4.30 13.19
C ARG A 68 3.97 -5.17 12.04
N LYS A 69 3.20 -5.33 10.96
CA LYS A 69 3.63 -6.08 9.77
C LYS A 69 4.87 -5.48 9.13
N LYS A 70 4.98 -4.15 9.10
CA LYS A 70 6.17 -3.46 8.59
C LYS A 70 7.39 -3.75 9.46
N GLU A 71 7.26 -3.70 10.78
CA GLU A 71 8.36 -4.03 11.71
C GLU A 71 8.79 -5.50 11.59
N GLU A 72 7.84 -6.43 11.47
CA GLU A 72 8.11 -7.86 11.22
C GLU A 72 8.87 -8.06 9.91
N ALA A 73 8.42 -7.42 8.82
CA ALA A 73 9.08 -7.49 7.52
C ALA A 73 10.50 -6.89 7.55
N ILE A 74 10.72 -5.80 8.31
CA ILE A 74 12.06 -5.22 8.48
C ILE A 74 12.98 -6.20 9.21
N LYS A 75 12.52 -6.81 10.31
CA LYS A 75 13.31 -7.81 11.04
C LYS A 75 13.62 -9.04 10.20
N GLU A 76 12.67 -9.50 9.40
CA GLU A 76 12.87 -10.61 8.47
C GLU A 76 13.89 -10.25 7.38
N ALA A 77 13.80 -9.04 6.82
CA ALA A 77 14.77 -8.53 5.85
C ALA A 77 16.18 -8.38 6.46
N GLU A 78 16.30 -8.01 7.74
CA GLU A 78 17.59 -8.00 8.43
C GLU A 78 18.17 -9.41 8.59
N LYS A 79 17.36 -10.40 9.02
CA LYS A 79 17.80 -11.80 9.09
C LYS A 79 18.26 -12.34 7.74
N LEU A 80 17.59 -11.94 6.65
CA LEU A 80 18.00 -12.31 5.30
C LEU A 80 19.35 -11.69 4.88
N LYS A 81 19.77 -10.55 5.47
CA LYS A 81 21.12 -9.99 5.23
C LYS A 81 22.22 -10.80 5.93
N GLU A 82 21.92 -11.40 7.07
CA GLU A 82 22.90 -12.20 7.82
C GLU A 82 23.20 -13.55 7.15
N LYS A 83 22.27 -14.06 6.33
CA LYS A 83 22.48 -15.30 5.56
C LYS A 83 23.56 -15.13 4.50
N VAL A 84 24.48 -16.08 4.44
CA VAL A 84 25.61 -16.10 3.49
C VAL A 84 25.17 -16.59 2.11
N GLU A 85 24.21 -17.50 2.07
CA GLU A 85 23.65 -18.06 0.84
C GLU A 85 22.79 -17.05 0.07
N SER A 86 22.96 -17.02 -1.25
CA SER A 86 22.08 -16.27 -2.14
C SER A 86 20.93 -17.11 -2.70
N ILE A 87 21.06 -18.44 -2.65
CA ILE A 87 19.99 -19.39 -2.97
C ILE A 87 20.00 -20.50 -1.91
N SER A 88 18.83 -20.80 -1.33
CA SER A 88 18.65 -21.93 -0.42
C SER A 88 17.66 -22.92 -1.01
N VAL A 89 18.02 -24.22 -1.04
CA VAL A 89 17.15 -25.30 -1.52
C VAL A 89 16.37 -25.85 -0.33
N LYS A 90 15.05 -25.64 -0.30
CA LYS A 90 14.19 -26.22 0.76
C LYS A 90 13.83 -27.66 0.43
N GLU A 91 13.23 -27.85 -0.74
CA GLU A 91 12.82 -29.16 -1.25
C GLU A 91 13.08 -29.23 -2.77
N VAL A 92 12.87 -30.40 -3.37
CA VAL A 92 13.03 -30.57 -4.82
C VAL A 92 12.00 -29.71 -5.54
N GLY A 93 12.48 -28.68 -6.25
CA GLY A 93 11.64 -27.72 -6.96
C GLY A 93 11.29 -26.46 -6.16
N GLU A 94 11.66 -26.39 -4.87
CA GLU A 94 11.41 -25.22 -4.02
C GLU A 94 12.72 -24.53 -3.61
N TYR A 95 12.86 -23.27 -4.02
CA TYR A 95 14.06 -22.47 -3.82
C TYR A 95 13.73 -21.12 -3.19
N GLU A 96 14.46 -20.74 -2.15
CA GLU A 96 14.42 -19.40 -1.56
C GLU A 96 15.59 -18.58 -2.09
N ILE A 97 15.30 -17.43 -2.71
CA ILE A 97 16.29 -16.60 -3.41
C ILE A 97 16.45 -15.25 -2.71
N ASN A 98 17.68 -14.93 -2.33
CA ASN A 98 18.03 -13.61 -1.78
C ASN A 98 18.31 -12.61 -2.91
N ILE A 99 17.26 -11.98 -3.42
CA ILE A 99 17.33 -11.03 -4.53
C ILE A 99 18.26 -9.85 -4.21
N LYS A 100 18.22 -9.34 -2.97
CA LYS A 100 19.04 -8.22 -2.54
C LYS A 100 20.53 -8.55 -2.66
N ARG A 101 20.94 -9.69 -2.10
CA ARG A 101 22.32 -10.16 -2.16
C ARG A 101 22.78 -10.42 -3.60
N LEU A 102 21.93 -11.06 -4.41
CA LEU A 102 22.24 -11.28 -5.82
C LEU A 102 22.39 -9.98 -6.60
N ALA A 103 21.58 -8.96 -6.30
CA ALA A 103 21.66 -7.67 -6.95
C ALA A 103 22.89 -6.85 -6.50
N GLU A 104 23.24 -6.89 -5.21
CA GLU A 104 24.35 -6.12 -4.63
C GLU A 104 25.72 -6.78 -4.86
N GLU A 105 25.84 -8.08 -4.59
CA GLU A 105 27.13 -8.81 -4.65
C GLU A 105 27.33 -9.57 -5.96
N GLY A 106 26.26 -9.86 -6.71
CA GLY A 106 26.32 -10.65 -7.94
C GLY A 106 26.78 -12.10 -7.77
N THR A 107 27.07 -12.52 -6.53
CA THR A 107 27.70 -13.81 -6.20
C THR A 107 26.64 -14.87 -5.93
N ILE A 108 26.77 -16.02 -6.58
CA ILE A 108 25.85 -17.15 -6.45
C ILE A 108 26.46 -18.18 -5.48
N ILE A 109 25.81 -18.33 -4.32
CA ILE A 109 26.12 -19.27 -3.24
C ILE A 109 24.84 -20.06 -2.96
N VAL A 110 24.87 -21.36 -3.20
CA VAL A 110 23.75 -22.26 -3.00
C VAL A 110 24.00 -23.13 -1.78
N TYR A 111 23.06 -23.17 -0.82
CA TYR A 111 23.11 -24.11 0.30
C TYR A 111 22.16 -25.29 0.05
N LYS A 112 22.68 -26.52 0.16
CA LYS A 112 21.91 -27.76 0.02
C LYS A 112 22.54 -28.88 0.85
N ASP A 113 21.73 -29.55 1.67
CA ASP A 113 22.13 -30.74 2.45
C ASP A 113 23.42 -30.53 3.27
N GLY A 114 23.56 -29.40 3.96
CA GLY A 114 24.75 -29.09 4.76
C GLY A 114 25.96 -28.63 3.95
N THR A 115 25.84 -28.56 2.62
CA THR A 115 26.94 -28.24 1.71
C THR A 115 26.70 -26.92 1.00
N TYR A 116 27.74 -26.08 0.93
CA TYR A 116 27.73 -24.84 0.15
C TYR A 116 28.34 -25.05 -1.23
N TYR A 117 27.63 -24.63 -2.27
CA TYR A 117 28.08 -24.62 -3.65
C TYR A 117 28.26 -23.17 -4.10
N ILE A 118 29.49 -22.80 -4.46
CA ILE A 118 29.81 -21.44 -4.88
C ILE A 118 30.06 -21.45 -6.38
N TYR A 119 29.31 -20.67 -7.13
CA TYR A 119 29.54 -20.53 -8.56
C TYR A 119 30.71 -19.57 -8.81
N LEU A 120 31.92 -20.11 -8.93
CA LEU A 120 33.15 -19.32 -9.05
C LEU A 120 33.10 -18.19 -10.10
N PRO A 121 32.53 -18.36 -11.32
CA PRO A 121 32.45 -17.26 -12.28
C PRO A 121 31.69 -16.03 -11.78
N SER A 122 30.75 -16.20 -10.83
CA SER A 122 30.04 -15.07 -10.22
C SER A 122 30.93 -14.21 -9.32
N LEU A 123 31.93 -14.78 -8.65
CA LEU A 123 32.88 -14.05 -7.79
C LEU A 123 33.78 -13.08 -8.57
N PHE A 124 34.00 -13.35 -9.86
CA PHE A 124 34.94 -12.58 -10.68
C PHE A 124 34.25 -11.54 -11.56
N ARG A 125 32.92 -11.43 -11.55
CA ARG A 125 32.18 -10.46 -12.39
C ARG A 125 32.41 -9.00 -12.01
N GLY A 126 32.86 -8.71 -10.79
CA GLY A 126 33.19 -7.36 -10.31
C GLY A 126 34.66 -6.94 -10.47
N LYS A 127 35.54 -7.81 -10.99
CA LYS A 127 36.95 -7.49 -11.29
C LYS A 127 37.13 -7.29 -12.80
N ARG A 128 36.65 -6.17 -13.32
CA ARG A 128 37.08 -5.59 -14.60
C ARG A 128 37.22 -4.09 -14.44
#